data_AF-A0A5C7FDU2-F1
#
_entry.id   AF-A0A5C7FDU2-F1
#
_cell.length_a   1.000
_cell.length_b   1.000
_cell.length_c   1.000
_cell.angle_alpha   90.00
_cell.angle_beta   90.00
_cell.angle_gamma   90.00
#
_symmetry.space_group_name_H-M   'P 1'
#
loop_
_entity.id
_entity.type
_entity.pdbx_description
1 polymer ?
#
loop_
_entity_poly.entity_id
_entity_poly.type
_entity_poly.pdbx_seq_one_letter_code
_entity_poly.pdbx_strand_id
1 'polypeptide(L)'
;MTEKQPLPPLSMYRITARLFTHVEKSVYNSFGEHGQALAEKGIERFGFDLAKNIAVRATEEGETHTLGSYIPEPVKNKKLDQSEAFVYGQMAKLFAQVAKAVVDEYGSQGEDAIREGVRTFGEARGKGIAERAAHLGQDNSIENYLSNYDMARSELFEMETNHYPEVIEQTFTRCPFGQQWADDGTGEYGILYCQMIDPSIAKGFNSDFEVDHDQYVLKEGVCDFKFKLQKKQE
;
A
#
# COMPACT_ATOMS: atom_id res chain seq x y z
N MET A 1 -0.81 27.82 24.13
CA MET A 1 -1.04 26.43 23.71
C MET A 1 -0.07 26.18 22.57
N THR A 2 0.83 25.21 22.69
CA THR A 2 1.80 24.92 21.62
C THR A 2 1.06 24.34 20.44
N GLU A 3 1.14 24.98 19.28
CA GLU A 3 0.55 24.50 18.03
C GLU A 3 1.16 23.14 17.70
N LYS A 4 0.33 22.11 17.56
CA LYS A 4 0.79 20.75 17.28
C LYS A 4 1.33 20.69 15.85
N GLN A 5 2.48 20.06 15.68
CA GLN A 5 3.13 19.93 14.37
C GLN A 5 2.61 18.69 13.63
N PRO A 6 2.54 18.71 12.28
CA PRO A 6 2.24 17.52 11.50
C PRO A 6 3.19 16.37 11.82
N LEU A 7 2.64 15.15 11.93
CA LEU A 7 3.46 13.95 12.08
C LEU A 7 4.21 13.65 10.78
N PRO A 8 5.48 13.21 10.85
CA PRO A 8 6.22 12.88 9.64
C PRO A 8 5.55 11.74 8.85
N PRO A 9 5.72 11.70 7.51
CA PRO A 9 5.27 10.57 6.71
C PRO A 9 5.90 9.25 7.15
N LEU A 10 5.20 8.15 6.93
CA LEU A 10 5.73 6.81 7.11
C LEU A 10 6.75 6.50 6.00
N SER A 11 7.82 5.79 6.35
CA SER A 11 8.74 5.28 5.34
C SER A 11 8.08 4.16 4.53
N MET A 12 8.61 3.94 3.32
CA MET A 12 8.20 2.80 2.51
C MET A 12 8.57 1.46 3.15
N TYR A 13 9.56 1.38 4.04
CA TYR A 13 9.86 0.15 4.78
C TYR A 13 8.71 -0.24 5.71
N ARG A 14 8.19 0.72 6.47
CA ARG A 14 7.02 0.50 7.35
C ARG A 14 5.78 0.14 6.55
N ILE A 15 5.50 0.90 5.49
CA ILE A 15 4.35 0.67 4.61
C ILE A 15 4.43 -0.74 3.99
N THR A 16 5.60 -1.16 3.51
CA THR A 16 5.79 -2.47 2.87
C THR A 16 5.66 -3.63 3.87
N ALA A 17 6.27 -3.52 5.05
CA ALA A 17 6.18 -4.55 6.08
C ALA A 17 4.74 -4.70 6.62
N ARG A 18 4.03 -3.58 6.79
CA ARG A 18 2.62 -3.57 7.18
C ARG A 18 1.72 -4.16 6.09
N LEU A 19 1.94 -3.80 4.82
CA LEU A 19 1.22 -4.40 3.69
C LEU A 19 1.35 -5.93 3.70
N PHE A 20 2.58 -6.43 3.80
CA PHE A 20 2.83 -7.87 3.85
C PHE A 20 2.03 -8.53 5.00
N THR A 21 2.02 -7.92 6.18
CA THR A 21 1.30 -8.45 7.35
C THR A 21 -0.21 -8.60 7.09
N HIS A 22 -0.82 -7.64 6.43
CA HIS A 22 -2.24 -7.71 6.08
C HIS A 22 -2.52 -8.75 4.98
N VAL A 23 -1.67 -8.80 3.94
CA VAL A 23 -1.79 -9.78 2.86
C VAL A 23 -1.62 -11.20 3.39
N GLU A 24 -0.58 -11.45 4.18
CA GLU A 24 -0.29 -12.73 4.79
C GLU A 24 -1.43 -13.20 5.71
N LYS A 25 -1.97 -12.31 6.54
CA LYS A 25 -3.15 -12.62 7.37
C LYS A 25 -4.37 -13.02 6.53
N SER A 26 -4.65 -12.30 5.45
CA SER A 26 -5.77 -12.60 4.56
C SER A 26 -5.61 -13.96 3.87
N VAL A 27 -4.40 -14.24 3.38
CA VAL A 27 -4.02 -15.50 2.75
C VAL A 27 -4.13 -16.66 3.75
N TYR A 28 -3.63 -16.49 4.98
CA TYR A 28 -3.77 -17.50 6.04
C TYR A 28 -5.23 -17.76 6.41
N ASN A 29 -6.04 -16.71 6.57
CA ASN A 29 -7.46 -16.88 6.89
C ASN A 29 -8.23 -17.63 5.80
N SER A 30 -7.79 -17.49 4.54
CA SER A 30 -8.45 -18.13 3.39
C SER A 30 -7.99 -19.57 3.18
N PHE A 31 -6.70 -19.86 3.40
CA PHE A 31 -6.05 -21.10 2.95
C PHE A 31 -5.21 -21.81 4.03
N GLY A 32 -5.23 -21.33 5.26
CA GLY A 32 -4.49 -21.88 6.40
C GLY A 32 -2.98 -21.93 6.16
N GLU A 33 -2.36 -22.99 6.69
CA GLU A 33 -0.91 -23.24 6.59
C GLU A 33 -0.42 -23.36 5.14
N HIS A 34 -1.27 -23.82 4.21
CA HIS A 34 -0.85 -23.89 2.81
C HIS A 34 -0.71 -22.49 2.20
N GLY A 35 -1.65 -21.58 2.48
CA GLY A 35 -1.51 -20.17 2.10
C GLY A 35 -0.27 -19.53 2.72
N GLN A 36 0.01 -19.86 3.97
CA GLN A 36 1.22 -19.41 4.66
C GLN A 36 2.51 -19.81 3.92
N ALA A 37 2.60 -21.08 3.51
CA ALA A 37 3.73 -21.59 2.74
C ALA A 37 3.89 -20.91 1.37
N LEU A 38 2.78 -20.49 0.74
CA LEU A 38 2.84 -19.72 -0.51
C LEU A 38 3.34 -18.29 -0.28
N ALA A 39 2.96 -17.64 0.82
CA ALA A 39 3.51 -16.35 1.19
C ALA A 39 5.03 -16.43 1.44
N GLU A 40 5.49 -17.48 2.12
CA GLU A 40 6.93 -17.77 2.30
C GLU A 40 7.64 -17.97 0.95
N LYS A 41 7.07 -18.77 0.04
CA LYS A 41 7.58 -18.96 -1.32
C LYS A 41 7.67 -17.65 -2.11
N GLY A 42 6.73 -16.74 -1.91
CA GLY A 42 6.77 -15.38 -2.47
C GLY A 42 7.97 -14.58 -1.96
N ILE A 43 8.25 -14.65 -0.65
CA ILE A 43 9.41 -14.00 -0.05
C ILE A 43 10.72 -14.61 -0.56
N GLU A 44 10.80 -15.94 -0.66
CA GLU A 44 11.98 -16.63 -1.20
C GLU A 44 12.31 -16.13 -2.62
N ARG A 45 11.29 -16.04 -3.49
CA ARG A 45 11.42 -15.53 -4.86
C ARG A 45 11.82 -14.06 -4.92
N PHE A 46 11.32 -13.25 -3.98
CA PHE A 46 11.69 -11.84 -3.84
C PHE A 46 13.15 -11.69 -3.40
N GLY A 47 13.62 -12.56 -2.51
CA GLY A 47 14.97 -12.59 -1.96
C GLY A 47 14.99 -12.26 -0.47
N PHE A 48 15.50 -13.19 0.34
CA PHE A 48 15.55 -13.04 1.80
C PHE A 48 16.42 -11.87 2.29
N ASP A 49 17.48 -11.51 1.57
CA ASP A 49 18.32 -10.36 1.91
C ASP A 49 17.57 -9.02 1.75
N LEU A 50 16.72 -8.94 0.71
CA LEU A 50 15.85 -7.80 0.47
C LEU A 50 14.73 -7.73 1.51
N ALA A 51 14.07 -8.86 1.79
CA ALA A 51 13.04 -8.94 2.83
C ALA A 51 13.59 -8.58 4.21
N LYS A 52 14.80 -9.05 4.54
CA LYS A 52 15.49 -8.75 5.80
C LYS A 52 15.77 -7.26 5.95
N ASN A 53 16.16 -6.59 4.88
CA ASN A 53 16.38 -5.15 4.90
C ASN A 53 15.10 -4.38 5.25
N ILE A 54 13.97 -4.76 4.64
CA ILE A 54 12.66 -4.15 4.91
C ILE A 54 12.24 -4.42 6.36
N ALA A 55 12.30 -5.69 6.79
CA ALA A 55 11.91 -6.12 8.12
C ALA A 55 12.71 -5.42 9.23
N VAL A 56 14.04 -5.39 9.12
CA VAL A 56 14.90 -4.76 10.13
C VAL A 56 14.60 -3.26 10.24
N ARG A 57 14.53 -2.53 9.12
CA ARG A 57 14.27 -1.08 9.13
C ARG A 57 12.86 -0.75 9.62
N ALA A 58 11.86 -1.52 9.19
CA ALA A 58 10.50 -1.35 9.68
C ALA A 58 10.45 -1.53 11.21
N THR A 59 11.12 -2.55 11.74
CA THR A 59 11.23 -2.78 13.19
C THR A 59 11.98 -1.64 13.90
N GLU A 60 13.10 -1.17 13.36
CA GLU A 60 13.87 -0.03 13.90
C GLU A 60 13.04 1.26 13.95
N GLU A 61 12.13 1.45 12.99
CA GLU A 61 11.19 2.56 12.95
C GLU A 61 9.89 2.32 13.76
N GLY A 62 9.83 1.22 14.52
CA GLY A 62 8.74 0.91 15.46
C GLY A 62 7.51 0.26 14.82
N GLU A 63 7.62 -0.30 13.62
CA GLU A 63 6.53 -1.02 12.97
C GLU A 63 6.40 -2.45 13.49
N THR A 64 5.18 -2.86 13.86
CA THR A 64 4.88 -4.25 14.21
C THR A 64 4.43 -4.99 12.95
N HIS A 65 5.13 -6.06 12.57
CA HIS A 65 4.86 -6.78 11.32
C HIS A 65 5.24 -8.27 11.39
N THR A 66 4.70 -9.10 10.50
CA THR A 66 5.02 -10.54 10.41
C THR A 66 6.15 -10.86 9.44
N LEU A 67 6.57 -9.94 8.55
CA LEU A 67 7.58 -10.21 7.52
C LEU A 67 8.87 -10.87 8.05
N GLY A 68 9.35 -10.47 9.24
CA GLY A 68 10.56 -11.02 9.83
C GLY A 68 10.49 -12.50 10.20
N SER A 69 9.30 -13.06 10.47
CA SER A 69 9.14 -14.47 10.85
C SER A 69 9.33 -15.45 9.69
N TYR A 70 9.34 -14.95 8.45
CA TYR A 70 9.47 -15.73 7.22
C TYR A 70 10.92 -15.74 6.68
N ILE A 71 11.86 -15.13 7.41
CA ILE A 71 13.23 -14.97 6.95
C ILE A 71 14.10 -15.98 7.69
N PRO A 72 14.72 -16.95 6.99
CA PRO A 72 15.59 -17.93 7.63
C PRO A 72 16.88 -17.26 8.12
N GLU A 73 17.51 -17.84 9.13
CA GLU A 73 18.86 -17.44 9.56
C GLU A 73 19.85 -18.60 9.33
N PRO A 74 21.07 -18.33 8.83
CA PRO A 74 21.66 -17.00 8.61
C PRO A 74 21.36 -16.42 7.22
N VAL A 75 20.92 -15.16 7.15
CA VAL A 75 20.90 -14.38 5.91
C VAL A 75 21.96 -13.28 5.98
N LYS A 76 22.88 -13.26 5.02
CA LYS A 76 23.98 -12.30 4.96
C LYS A 76 23.43 -10.88 4.76
N ASN A 77 23.86 -9.96 5.62
CA ASN A 77 23.59 -8.54 5.44
C ASN A 77 24.37 -8.02 4.21
N LYS A 78 23.66 -7.42 3.27
CA LYS A 78 24.25 -6.69 2.15
C LYS A 78 23.96 -5.20 2.29
N LYS A 79 24.93 -4.39 1.86
CA LYS A 79 24.67 -2.96 1.65
C LYS A 79 23.82 -2.84 0.40
N LEU A 80 22.56 -2.46 0.58
CA LEU A 80 21.60 -2.25 -0.51
C LEU A 80 21.49 -0.76 -0.86
N ASP A 81 21.06 -0.50 -2.09
CA ASP A 81 20.61 0.82 -2.49
C ASP A 81 19.44 1.26 -1.59
N GLN A 82 19.35 2.56 -1.34
CA GLN A 82 18.34 3.20 -0.52
C GLN A 82 17.69 4.38 -1.27
N SER A 83 17.95 4.51 -2.57
CA SER A 83 17.23 5.43 -3.43
C SER A 83 15.73 5.16 -3.36
N GLU A 84 14.91 6.20 -3.50
CA GLU A 84 13.45 6.04 -3.49
C GLU A 84 13.01 5.04 -4.57
N ALA A 85 13.55 5.17 -5.79
CA ALA A 85 13.20 4.28 -6.90
C ALA A 85 13.43 2.80 -6.54
N PHE A 86 14.54 2.51 -5.86
CA PHE A 86 14.82 1.17 -5.37
C PHE A 86 13.77 0.75 -4.34
N VAL A 87 13.55 1.52 -3.27
CA VAL A 87 12.64 1.13 -2.18
C VAL A 87 11.18 0.95 -2.67
N TYR A 88 10.70 1.83 -3.55
CA TYR A 88 9.38 1.69 -4.18
C TYR A 88 9.30 0.43 -5.06
N GLY A 89 10.34 0.16 -5.85
CA GLY A 89 10.43 -1.07 -6.64
C GLY A 89 10.44 -2.34 -5.79
N GLN A 90 11.08 -2.30 -4.62
CA GLN A 90 11.11 -3.43 -3.68
C GLN A 90 9.72 -3.75 -3.11
N MET A 91 8.93 -2.73 -2.79
CA MET A 91 7.54 -2.92 -2.38
C MET A 91 6.75 -3.64 -3.48
N ALA A 92 6.83 -3.12 -4.72
CA ALA A 92 6.11 -3.69 -5.86
C ALA A 92 6.50 -5.15 -6.11
N LYS A 93 7.81 -5.46 -6.11
CA LYS A 93 8.33 -6.81 -6.30
C LYS A 93 7.90 -7.77 -5.21
N LEU A 94 8.01 -7.38 -3.93
CA LEU A 94 7.59 -8.24 -2.83
C LEU A 94 6.10 -8.58 -2.95
N PHE A 95 5.25 -7.56 -3.16
CA PHE A 95 3.82 -7.75 -3.32
C PHE A 95 3.52 -8.69 -4.49
N ALA A 96 4.11 -8.45 -5.67
CA ALA A 96 3.87 -9.26 -6.85
C ALA A 96 4.30 -10.72 -6.67
N GLN A 97 5.43 -11.00 -6.02
CA GLN A 97 5.88 -12.38 -5.80
C GLN A 97 4.98 -13.15 -4.84
N VAL A 98 4.48 -12.51 -3.78
CA VAL A 98 3.50 -13.09 -2.86
C VAL A 98 2.17 -13.31 -3.55
N ALA A 99 1.64 -12.29 -4.23
CA ALA A 99 0.39 -12.38 -4.97
C ALA A 99 0.46 -13.48 -6.05
N LYS A 100 1.56 -13.53 -6.81
CA LYS A 100 1.79 -14.58 -7.81
C LYS A 100 1.76 -15.98 -7.21
N ALA A 101 2.44 -16.21 -6.10
CA ALA A 101 2.47 -17.53 -5.47
C ALA A 101 1.07 -18.01 -5.05
N VAL A 102 0.21 -17.11 -4.58
CA VAL A 102 -1.15 -17.42 -4.13
C VAL A 102 -2.12 -17.55 -5.31
N VAL A 103 -2.07 -16.62 -6.27
CA VAL A 103 -2.97 -16.60 -7.43
C VAL A 103 -2.68 -17.76 -8.38
N ASP A 104 -1.42 -18.12 -8.59
CA ASP A 104 -1.07 -19.28 -9.44
C ASP A 104 -1.62 -20.61 -8.88
N GLU A 105 -1.76 -20.72 -7.55
CA GLU A 105 -2.29 -21.92 -6.89
C GLU A 105 -3.82 -21.94 -6.83
N TYR A 106 -4.43 -20.82 -6.44
CA TYR A 106 -5.86 -20.76 -6.11
C TYR A 106 -6.73 -20.01 -7.13
N GLY A 107 -6.13 -19.49 -8.21
CA GLY A 107 -6.84 -18.72 -9.24
C GLY A 107 -7.60 -17.54 -8.64
N SER A 108 -8.88 -17.40 -9.00
CA SER A 108 -9.74 -16.30 -8.55
C SER A 108 -9.89 -16.20 -7.03
N GLN A 109 -9.91 -17.34 -6.32
CA GLN A 109 -9.96 -17.31 -4.85
C GLN A 109 -8.67 -16.71 -4.28
N GLY A 110 -7.53 -16.97 -4.93
CA GLY A 110 -6.26 -16.35 -4.60
C GLY A 110 -6.29 -14.85 -4.84
N GLU A 111 -6.85 -14.40 -5.96
CA GLU A 111 -7.01 -12.96 -6.23
C GLU A 111 -7.85 -12.26 -5.16
N ASP A 112 -8.97 -12.88 -4.75
CA ASP A 112 -9.86 -12.34 -3.73
C ASP A 112 -9.17 -12.23 -2.37
N ALA A 113 -8.39 -13.24 -1.98
CA ALA A 113 -7.59 -13.19 -0.74
C ALA A 113 -6.54 -12.07 -0.79
N ILE A 114 -5.87 -11.86 -1.93
CA ILE A 114 -4.91 -10.77 -2.09
C ILE A 114 -5.62 -9.41 -2.03
N ARG A 115 -6.73 -9.23 -2.76
CA ARG A 115 -7.53 -7.99 -2.73
C ARG A 115 -8.01 -7.66 -1.31
N GLU A 116 -8.47 -8.65 -0.56
CA GLU A 116 -8.90 -8.48 0.83
C GLU A 116 -7.74 -8.06 1.76
N GLY A 117 -6.55 -8.63 1.54
CA GLY A 117 -5.33 -8.19 2.22
C GLY A 117 -5.02 -6.72 1.96
N VAL A 118 -5.07 -6.29 0.69
CA VAL A 118 -4.85 -4.88 0.31
C VAL A 118 -5.96 -3.98 0.86
N ARG A 119 -7.22 -4.44 0.86
CA ARG A 119 -8.37 -3.68 1.39
C ARG A 119 -8.17 -3.36 2.87
N THR A 120 -7.92 -4.39 3.68
CA THR A 120 -7.73 -4.19 5.14
C THR A 120 -6.50 -3.35 5.45
N PHE A 121 -5.45 -3.46 4.64
CA PHE A 121 -4.27 -2.61 4.73
C PHE A 121 -4.60 -1.13 4.43
N GLY A 122 -5.33 -0.88 3.34
CA GLY A 122 -5.76 0.45 2.95
C GLY A 122 -6.64 1.09 4.02
N GLU A 123 -7.62 0.37 4.56
CA GLU A 123 -8.48 0.88 5.64
C GLU A 123 -7.69 1.21 6.91
N ALA A 124 -6.71 0.38 7.28
CA ALA A 124 -5.84 0.65 8.42
C ALA A 124 -4.99 1.92 8.21
N ARG A 125 -4.52 2.17 6.98
CA ARG A 125 -3.84 3.42 6.61
C ARG A 125 -4.78 4.61 6.67
N GLY A 126 -5.98 4.50 6.10
CA GLY A 126 -7.02 5.53 6.16
C GLY A 126 -7.34 5.95 7.59
N LYS A 127 -7.49 4.98 8.49
CA LYS A 127 -7.68 5.26 9.92
C LYS A 127 -6.49 6.03 10.51
N GLY A 128 -5.27 5.63 10.17
CA GLY A 128 -4.05 6.36 10.58
C GLY A 128 -4.00 7.80 10.05
N ILE A 129 -4.51 8.06 8.85
CA ILE A 129 -4.64 9.42 8.29
C ILE A 129 -5.68 10.22 9.08
N ALA A 130 -6.80 9.61 9.47
CA ALA A 130 -7.81 10.29 10.30
C ALA A 130 -7.25 10.60 11.70
N GLU A 131 -6.43 9.72 12.27
CA GLU A 131 -5.72 9.96 13.53
C GLU A 131 -4.69 11.10 13.40
N ARG A 132 -4.03 11.25 12.24
CA ARG A 132 -3.14 12.39 11.93
C ARG A 132 -3.92 13.71 11.87
N ALA A 133 -5.08 13.74 11.22
CA ALA A 133 -5.96 14.91 11.21
C ALA A 133 -6.43 15.26 12.63
N ALA A 134 -6.92 14.27 13.38
CA ALA A 134 -7.36 14.46 14.77
C ALA A 134 -6.23 14.95 15.68
N HIS A 135 -4.97 14.53 15.44
CA HIS A 135 -3.81 15.05 16.15
C HIS A 135 -3.73 16.58 16.04
N LEU A 136 -3.97 17.13 14.84
CA LEU A 136 -3.99 18.56 14.55
C LEU A 136 -5.30 19.27 14.96
N GLY A 137 -6.27 18.56 15.53
CA GLY A 137 -7.58 19.10 15.85
C GLY A 137 -8.49 19.27 14.64
N GLN A 138 -8.18 18.59 13.52
CA GLN A 138 -8.96 18.55 12.30
C GLN A 138 -9.93 17.36 12.33
N ASP A 139 -11.04 17.49 11.61
CA ASP A 139 -11.97 16.39 11.34
C ASP A 139 -11.52 15.55 10.13
N ASN A 140 -12.27 14.49 9.82
CA ASN A 140 -12.05 13.66 8.65
C ASN A 140 -12.87 14.11 7.43
N SER A 141 -12.97 15.42 7.22
CA SER A 141 -13.55 16.03 6.02
C SER A 141 -12.63 15.90 4.80
N ILE A 142 -13.15 16.16 3.61
CA ILE A 142 -12.41 16.04 2.35
C ILE A 142 -11.25 17.04 2.27
N GLU A 143 -11.42 18.23 2.85
CA GLU A 143 -10.41 19.28 2.92
C GLU A 143 -9.18 18.87 3.75
N ASN A 144 -9.36 17.93 4.69
CA ASN A 144 -8.30 17.45 5.59
C ASN A 144 -7.68 16.12 5.14
N TYR A 145 -8.14 15.51 4.04
CA TYR A 145 -7.68 14.20 3.60
C TYR A 145 -6.22 14.21 3.11
N LEU A 146 -5.94 14.96 2.04
CA LEU A 146 -4.62 14.93 1.39
C LEU A 146 -3.51 15.62 2.20
N SER A 147 -3.85 16.62 3.02
CA SER A 147 -2.89 17.34 3.86
C SER A 147 -2.36 16.50 5.03
N ASN A 148 -3.09 15.44 5.40
CA ASN A 148 -2.72 14.51 6.48
C ASN A 148 -2.23 13.14 5.98
N TYR A 149 -2.00 13.01 4.67
CA TYR A 149 -1.65 11.73 4.06
C TYR A 149 -0.40 11.11 4.69
N ASP A 150 -0.42 9.78 4.87
CA ASP A 150 0.56 9.06 5.67
C ASP A 150 1.83 8.70 4.90
N MET A 151 1.85 8.87 3.58
CA MET A 151 2.98 8.60 2.69
C MET A 151 3.41 9.89 1.98
N ALA A 152 4.71 10.14 1.92
CA ALA A 152 5.24 11.32 1.23
C ALA A 152 4.93 11.25 -0.27
N ARG A 153 4.59 12.40 -0.87
CA ARG A 153 4.48 12.53 -2.34
C ARG A 153 5.90 12.60 -2.92
N SER A 154 6.43 11.45 -3.35
CA SER A 154 7.73 11.36 -4.02
C SER A 154 7.64 11.91 -5.45
N GLU A 155 8.72 12.52 -5.93
CA GLU A 155 8.89 12.99 -7.33
C GLU A 155 8.90 11.83 -8.36
N LEU A 156 8.88 10.58 -7.90
CA LEU A 156 8.69 9.41 -8.75
C LEU A 156 7.26 9.31 -9.31
N PHE A 157 6.30 9.96 -8.65
CA PHE A 157 4.94 10.08 -9.16
C PHE A 157 4.80 11.35 -9.99
N GLU A 158 4.14 11.23 -11.13
CA GLU A 158 3.68 12.37 -11.91
C GLU A 158 2.16 12.42 -11.78
N MET A 159 1.65 13.49 -11.17
CA MET A 159 0.22 13.64 -10.92
C MET A 159 -0.25 15.09 -11.00
N GLU A 160 -1.51 15.23 -11.36
CA GLU A 160 -2.29 16.46 -11.21
C GLU A 160 -3.33 16.26 -10.10
N THR A 161 -3.64 17.31 -9.35
CA THR A 161 -4.69 17.27 -8.32
C THR A 161 -5.57 18.51 -8.45
N ASN A 162 -6.85 18.30 -8.70
CA ASN A 162 -7.85 19.35 -8.83
C ASN A 162 -8.84 19.25 -7.68
N HIS A 163 -9.08 20.38 -7.01
CA HIS A 163 -9.99 20.46 -5.86
C HIS A 163 -11.29 21.15 -6.27
N TYR A 164 -12.40 20.47 -6.05
CA TYR A 164 -13.75 21.00 -6.23
C TYR A 164 -14.53 20.87 -4.91
N PRO A 165 -15.69 21.54 -4.77
CA PRO A 165 -16.60 21.26 -3.66
C PRO A 165 -16.95 19.77 -3.63
N GLU A 166 -16.70 19.10 -2.50
CA GLU A 166 -17.06 17.69 -2.25
C GLU A 166 -16.35 16.66 -3.14
N VAL A 167 -15.43 17.08 -4.02
CA VAL A 167 -14.69 16.20 -4.93
C VAL A 167 -13.22 16.58 -5.00
N ILE A 168 -12.34 15.59 -4.90
CA ILE A 168 -10.93 15.70 -5.26
C ILE A 168 -10.71 14.81 -6.49
N GLU A 169 -10.22 15.39 -7.58
CA GLU A 169 -9.79 14.65 -8.75
C GLU A 169 -8.25 14.51 -8.73
N GLN A 170 -7.74 13.30 -8.86
CA GLN A 170 -6.31 13.04 -9.00
C GLN A 170 -6.05 12.19 -10.24
N THR A 171 -5.20 12.69 -11.12
CA THR A 171 -4.78 11.98 -12.33
C THR A 171 -3.29 11.69 -12.23
N PHE A 172 -2.90 10.42 -12.27
CA PHE A 172 -1.52 9.97 -12.25
C PHE A 172 -1.11 9.47 -13.64
N THR A 173 -0.10 10.09 -14.23
CA THR A 173 0.50 9.68 -15.51
C THR A 173 1.74 8.81 -15.32
N ARG A 174 2.36 8.86 -14.12
CA ARG A 174 3.49 8.01 -13.75
C ARG A 174 3.36 7.50 -12.32
N CYS A 175 3.56 6.19 -12.16
CA CYS A 175 3.57 5.50 -10.87
C CYS A 175 4.74 4.51 -10.81
N PRO A 176 5.64 4.59 -9.81
CA PRO A 176 6.79 3.69 -9.71
C PRO A 176 6.38 2.22 -9.49
N PHE A 177 5.24 1.96 -8.84
CA PHE A 177 4.72 0.60 -8.67
C PHE A 177 4.25 0.02 -10.00
N GLY A 178 3.43 0.78 -10.74
CA GLY A 178 2.94 0.40 -12.06
C GLY A 178 4.08 0.12 -13.04
N GLN A 179 5.07 1.03 -13.09
CA GLN A 179 6.25 0.82 -13.93
C GLN A 179 7.02 -0.44 -13.54
N GLN A 180 7.28 -0.67 -12.26
CA GLN A 180 8.01 -1.85 -11.81
C GLN A 180 7.29 -3.16 -12.17
N TRP A 181 5.97 -3.22 -11.99
CA TRP A 181 5.20 -4.40 -12.36
C TRP A 181 5.13 -4.62 -13.87
N ALA A 182 5.09 -3.55 -14.67
CA ALA A 182 5.18 -3.65 -16.12
C ALA A 182 6.56 -4.17 -16.57
N ASP A 183 7.63 -3.61 -16.02
CA ASP A 183 9.02 -3.99 -16.32
C ASP A 183 9.30 -5.45 -15.97
N ASP A 184 8.75 -5.95 -14.85
CA ASP A 184 8.93 -7.33 -14.40
C ASP A 184 7.93 -8.31 -15.04
N GLY A 185 7.00 -7.85 -15.87
CA GLY A 185 5.94 -8.68 -16.45
C GLY A 185 4.97 -9.27 -15.41
N THR A 186 4.75 -8.55 -14.30
CA THR A 186 3.90 -8.96 -13.16
C THR A 186 2.65 -8.10 -13.00
N GLY A 187 2.27 -7.34 -14.03
CA GLY A 187 1.13 -6.43 -14.02
C GLY A 187 -0.21 -7.08 -13.66
N GLU A 188 -0.42 -8.36 -14.03
CA GLU A 188 -1.64 -9.12 -13.68
C GLU A 188 -1.81 -9.34 -12.16
N TYR A 189 -0.70 -9.37 -11.42
CA TYR A 189 -0.74 -9.45 -9.96
C TYR A 189 -0.73 -8.05 -9.34
N GLY A 190 0.06 -7.13 -9.89
CA GLY A 190 0.15 -5.74 -9.43
C GLY A 190 -1.19 -5.00 -9.47
N ILE A 191 -2.03 -5.26 -10.49
CA ILE A 191 -3.35 -4.63 -10.62
C ILE A 191 -4.26 -4.92 -9.42
N LEU A 192 -4.10 -6.05 -8.73
CA LEU A 192 -4.87 -6.40 -7.53
C LEU A 192 -4.65 -5.39 -6.40
N TYR A 193 -3.44 -4.81 -6.32
CA TYR A 193 -3.15 -3.73 -5.38
C TYR A 193 -3.86 -2.44 -5.78
N CYS A 194 -3.71 -2.03 -7.04
CA CYS A 194 -4.30 -0.78 -7.54
C CYS A 194 -5.83 -0.78 -7.44
N GLN A 195 -6.48 -1.92 -7.67
CA GLN A 195 -7.94 -2.05 -7.57
C GLN A 195 -8.48 -1.70 -6.17
N MET A 196 -7.67 -1.92 -5.13
CA MET A 196 -8.16 -1.88 -3.75
C MET A 196 -7.59 -0.71 -2.95
N ILE A 197 -6.33 -0.33 -3.16
CA ILE A 197 -5.59 0.50 -2.20
C ILE A 197 -6.23 1.87 -1.95
N ASP A 198 -6.40 2.71 -2.98
CA ASP A 198 -6.86 4.09 -2.80
C ASP A 198 -8.33 4.18 -2.34
N PRO A 199 -9.29 3.40 -2.90
CA PRO A 199 -10.65 3.33 -2.36
C PRO A 199 -10.68 2.90 -0.88
N SER A 200 -9.81 1.96 -0.50
CA SER A 200 -9.76 1.45 0.88
C SER A 200 -9.15 2.47 1.84
N ILE A 201 -8.13 3.23 1.42
CA ILE A 201 -7.58 4.34 2.23
C ILE A 201 -8.65 5.41 2.46
N ALA A 202 -9.35 5.83 1.40
CA ALA A 202 -10.42 6.82 1.52
C ALA A 202 -11.51 6.34 2.48
N LYS A 203 -11.96 5.08 2.34
CA LYS A 203 -12.95 4.45 3.22
C LYS A 203 -12.50 4.37 4.68
N GLY A 204 -11.22 4.07 4.92
CA GLY A 204 -10.65 4.03 6.27
C GLY A 204 -10.54 5.41 6.92
N PHE A 205 -10.33 6.46 6.12
CA PHE A 205 -10.27 7.84 6.60
C PHE A 205 -11.67 8.37 6.97
N ASN A 206 -12.64 8.16 6.08
CA ASN A 206 -14.04 8.46 6.35
C ASN A 206 -14.93 7.44 5.63
N SER A 207 -15.82 6.78 6.38
CA SER A 207 -16.70 5.73 5.86
C SER A 207 -17.64 6.21 4.76
N ASP A 208 -17.85 7.51 4.65
CA ASP A 208 -18.78 8.11 3.67
C ASP A 208 -18.05 8.53 2.38
N PHE A 209 -16.73 8.31 2.26
CA PHE A 209 -16.01 8.49 0.98
C PHE A 209 -16.48 7.47 -0.06
N GLU A 210 -16.73 7.98 -1.25
CA GLU A 210 -16.87 7.20 -2.48
C GLU A 210 -15.69 7.52 -3.39
N VAL A 211 -15.18 6.52 -4.10
CA VAL A 211 -14.05 6.70 -5.02
C VAL A 211 -14.41 6.07 -6.35
N ASP A 212 -14.48 6.88 -7.40
CA ASP A 212 -14.46 6.37 -8.77
C ASP A 212 -12.99 6.15 -9.16
N HIS A 213 -12.67 4.94 -9.62
CA HIS A 213 -11.35 4.56 -10.10
C HIS A 213 -11.52 3.52 -11.21
N ASP A 214 -11.53 3.98 -12.46
CA ASP A 214 -11.82 3.17 -13.65
C ASP A 214 -10.62 3.01 -14.60
N GLN A 215 -9.59 3.85 -14.46
CA GLN A 215 -8.36 3.78 -15.25
C GLN A 215 -7.14 3.47 -14.39
N TYR A 216 -6.21 2.70 -14.93
CA TYR A 216 -4.99 2.26 -14.28
C TYR A 216 -3.78 2.49 -15.19
N VAL A 217 -2.68 2.99 -14.61
CA VAL A 217 -1.41 3.16 -15.35
C VAL A 217 -0.98 1.85 -16.02
N LEU A 218 -1.22 0.70 -15.39
CA LEU A 218 -0.89 -0.63 -15.93
C LEU A 218 -1.68 -1.04 -17.19
N LYS A 219 -2.82 -0.39 -17.48
CA LYS A 219 -3.70 -0.75 -18.59
C LYS A 219 -3.84 0.39 -19.59
N GLU A 220 -4.26 1.56 -19.11
CA GLU A 220 -4.53 2.73 -19.95
C GLU A 220 -3.35 3.71 -20.02
N GLY A 221 -2.30 3.50 -19.22
CA GLY A 221 -1.18 4.45 -19.11
C GLY A 221 -1.47 5.66 -18.23
N VAL A 222 -2.68 5.73 -17.66
CA VAL A 222 -3.12 6.77 -16.74
C VAL A 222 -3.99 6.16 -15.66
N CYS A 223 -3.94 6.71 -14.45
CA CYS A 223 -4.85 6.38 -13.37
C CYS A 223 -5.61 7.64 -12.97
N ASP A 224 -6.95 7.56 -12.97
CA ASP A 224 -7.81 8.69 -12.62
C ASP A 224 -8.67 8.32 -11.41
N PHE A 225 -8.70 9.23 -10.44
CA PHE A 225 -9.47 9.09 -9.23
C PHE A 225 -10.41 10.26 -9.05
N LYS A 226 -11.66 9.97 -8.66
CA LYS A 226 -12.59 10.96 -8.14
C LYS A 226 -13.00 10.57 -6.73
N PHE A 227 -12.35 11.18 -5.74
CA PHE A 227 -12.70 11.02 -4.33
C PHE A 227 -13.85 11.97 -4.01
N LYS A 228 -15.00 11.43 -3.61
CA LYS A 228 -16.22 12.18 -3.35
C LYS A 228 -16.62 12.03 -1.89
N LEU A 229 -16.96 13.13 -1.25
CA LEU A 229 -17.50 13.15 0.10
C LEU A 229 -18.49 14.30 0.22
N GLN A 230 -19.77 13.97 0.28
CA GLN A 230 -20.82 14.97 0.46
C GLN A 230 -20.75 15.58 1.86
N LYS A 231 -20.99 16.89 1.95
CA LYS A 231 -21.17 17.55 3.23
C LYS A 231 -22.47 17.05 3.85
N LYS A 232 -22.41 16.59 5.10
CA LYS A 232 -23.61 16.30 5.87
C LYS A 232 -24.38 17.62 6.01
N GLN A 233 -25.63 17.64 5.54
CA GLN A 233 -26.51 18.79 5.77
C GLN A 233 -26.68 18.95 7.28
N GLU A 234 -26.24 20.09 7.82
CA GLU A 234 -26.44 20.51 9.21
C GLU A 234 -27.90 20.85 9.51
#